data_AF-A0A6P0NRZ4-F1
#
_entry.id   AF-A0A6P0NRZ4-F1
#
_cell.length_a   1.000
_cell.length_b   1.000
_cell.length_c   1.000
_cell.angle_alpha   90.00
_cell.angle_beta   90.00
_cell.angle_gamma   90.00
#
_symmetry.space_group_name_H-M   'P 1'
#
loop_
_entity.id
_entity.type
_entity.pdbx_description
1 polymer ?
#
loop_
_entity_poly.entity_id
_entity_poly.type
_entity_poly.pdbx_seq_one_letter_code
_entity_poly.pdbx_strand_id
1 'polypeptide(L)'
;MAELPPLSQRSENNYWLLATLGEVALILGENLEAEVQSSYKPVMKNTWGDALYYVFSNVRDAGLFALEVCDLVQSTDWEKVGLPASLNLRVALHTGVVYKYTNPITGDTTYSGTHVNYAARIEPITPPGKVYSSQEFAAMVASEGVKEFTCDYVGKTPLAKGYGTFPTYHVRPSWGEGMGVDRKHSSSI
;
A
#
# COMPACT_ATOMS: atom_id res chain seq x y z
N MET A 1 20.95 -27.98 -23.58
CA MET A 1 20.31 -26.70 -23.26
C MET A 1 19.37 -26.39 -24.41
N ALA A 2 18.06 -26.45 -24.19
CA ALA A 2 17.08 -26.15 -25.24
C ALA A 2 16.58 -24.72 -25.01
N GLU A 3 16.78 -23.85 -26.01
CA GLU A 3 16.32 -22.47 -26.01
C GLU A 3 14.79 -22.41 -26.07
N LEU A 4 14.20 -21.47 -25.33
CA LEU A 4 12.75 -21.27 -25.29
C LEU A 4 12.27 -20.45 -26.50
N PRO A 5 11.07 -20.74 -27.04
CA PRO A 5 10.58 -20.12 -28.27
C PRO A 5 9.99 -18.70 -28.05
N PRO A 6 9.80 -17.90 -29.13
CA PRO A 6 9.39 -16.49 -29.06
C PRO A 6 7.95 -16.28 -28.59
N LEU A 7 7.71 -15.10 -28.01
CA LEU A 7 6.49 -14.69 -27.30
C LEU A 7 5.19 -14.64 -28.13
N SER A 8 5.23 -14.83 -29.44
CA SER A 8 4.07 -14.62 -30.33
C SER A 8 3.16 -15.84 -30.53
N GLN A 9 3.33 -16.93 -29.77
CA GLN A 9 2.62 -18.21 -30.02
C GLN A 9 2.08 -18.93 -28.76
N ARG A 10 1.48 -18.23 -27.78
CA ARG A 10 0.83 -18.91 -26.63
C ARG A 10 -0.63 -18.47 -26.43
N SER A 11 -1.51 -19.49 -26.32
CA SER A 11 -2.98 -19.40 -26.43
C SER A 11 -3.71 -18.95 -25.16
N GLU A 12 -4.90 -18.41 -25.37
CA GLU A 12 -5.90 -17.99 -24.39
C GLU A 12 -6.35 -19.14 -23.46
N ASN A 13 -5.73 -19.25 -22.28
CA ASN A 13 -6.32 -19.80 -21.06
C ASN A 13 -5.47 -19.41 -19.83
N ASN A 14 -5.56 -18.11 -19.54
CA ASN A 14 -5.72 -17.47 -18.24
C ASN A 14 -5.39 -18.26 -16.96
N TYR A 15 -4.60 -17.64 -16.10
CA TYR A 15 -5.13 -16.67 -15.12
C TYR A 15 -4.08 -16.41 -14.03
N TRP A 16 -3.25 -17.42 -13.74
CA TRP A 16 -2.21 -17.37 -12.72
C TRP A 16 -0.90 -16.69 -13.16
N LEU A 17 -0.62 -16.65 -14.46
CA LEU A 17 0.63 -16.08 -14.99
C LEU A 17 0.59 -14.54 -15.10
N LEU A 18 -0.60 -13.94 -15.05
CA LEU A 18 -0.85 -12.50 -15.24
C LEU A 18 -1.35 -11.78 -13.97
N ALA A 19 -1.72 -12.50 -12.91
CA ALA A 19 -2.50 -11.89 -11.82
C ALA A 19 -1.72 -11.35 -10.61
N THR A 20 -0.38 -11.49 -10.50
CA THR A 20 0.27 -11.35 -9.18
C THR A 20 1.70 -10.73 -9.13
N LEU A 21 1.98 -9.60 -9.78
CA LEU A 21 3.17 -8.76 -9.47
C LEU A 21 4.58 -9.33 -9.70
N GLY A 22 4.75 -10.32 -10.58
CA GLY A 22 6.02 -10.38 -11.32
C GLY A 22 6.22 -9.09 -12.14
N GLU A 23 5.14 -8.48 -12.63
CA GLU A 23 5.20 -7.43 -13.65
C GLU A 23 5.40 -6.01 -13.11
N VAL A 24 4.96 -5.64 -11.90
CA VAL A 24 5.29 -4.30 -11.34
C VAL A 24 6.75 -4.23 -10.89
N ALA A 25 7.33 -5.36 -10.47
CA ALA A 25 8.77 -5.47 -10.21
C ALA A 25 9.62 -5.51 -11.49
N LEU A 26 9.06 -5.90 -12.64
CA LEU A 26 9.72 -5.97 -13.95
C LEU A 26 9.56 -4.71 -14.81
N ILE A 27 8.45 -3.97 -14.66
CA ILE A 27 8.21 -2.70 -15.38
C ILE A 27 9.09 -1.57 -14.84
N LEU A 28 9.37 -1.57 -13.53
CA LEU A 28 10.18 -0.50 -12.95
C LEU A 28 11.68 -0.68 -13.19
N GLY A 29 12.22 -1.90 -13.30
CA GLY A 29 13.67 -2.13 -13.52
C GLY A 29 14.62 -1.51 -12.47
N GLU A 30 14.07 -0.70 -11.57
CA GLU A 30 14.68 0.15 -10.59
C GLU A 30 14.00 -0.18 -9.27
N ASN A 31 14.80 -0.76 -8.38
CA ASN A 31 14.42 -0.91 -7.01
C ASN A 31 14.00 0.45 -6.43
N LEU A 32 12.82 0.50 -5.81
CA LEU A 32 12.62 1.26 -4.57
C LEU A 32 12.75 2.80 -4.63
N GLU A 33 12.48 3.56 -5.69
CA GLU A 33 12.64 5.04 -5.57
C GLU A 33 11.75 5.68 -4.47
N ALA A 34 10.56 5.11 -4.22
CA ALA A 34 9.69 5.50 -3.11
C ALA A 34 10.30 5.23 -1.73
N GLU A 35 10.97 4.09 -1.58
CA GLU A 35 11.53 3.64 -0.32
C GLU A 35 12.95 4.17 -0.10
N VAL A 36 13.65 4.55 -1.16
CA VAL A 36 14.91 5.30 -1.10
C VAL A 36 14.67 6.72 -0.58
N GLN A 37 13.46 7.27 -0.72
CA GLN A 37 13.10 8.59 -0.21
C GLN A 37 12.41 8.59 1.17
N SER A 38 11.72 7.52 1.56
CA SER A 38 11.07 7.44 2.88
C SER A 38 12.07 7.14 3.99
N SER A 39 12.02 7.90 5.08
CA SER A 39 12.83 7.65 6.28
C SER A 39 12.30 6.49 7.14
N TYR A 40 11.11 5.94 6.83
CA TYR A 40 10.41 4.94 7.63
C TYR A 40 10.51 3.54 7.01
N LYS A 41 11.09 2.58 7.76
CA LYS A 41 11.39 1.24 7.22
C LYS A 41 10.40 0.18 7.70
N PRO A 42 9.76 -0.58 6.78
CA PRO A 42 8.84 -1.65 7.17
C PRO A 42 9.60 -2.84 7.77
N VAL A 43 8.94 -3.57 8.69
CA VAL A 43 9.53 -4.74 9.37
C VAL A 43 9.47 -6.00 8.51
N MET A 44 8.53 -6.08 7.57
CA MET A 44 8.38 -7.17 6.58
C MET A 44 7.65 -6.66 5.33
N LYS A 45 7.95 -7.26 4.16
CA LYS A 45 7.29 -7.01 2.87
C LYS A 45 6.91 -8.33 2.20
N ASN A 46 5.74 -8.40 1.60
CA ASN A 46 5.34 -9.53 0.75
C ASN A 46 4.36 -9.04 -0.34
N THR A 47 4.28 -9.75 -1.47
CA THR A 47 3.35 -9.46 -2.58
C THR A 47 2.26 -10.54 -2.66
N TRP A 48 1.00 -10.12 -2.81
CA TRP A 48 -0.17 -11.01 -2.91
C TRP A 48 -1.10 -10.48 -3.99
N GLY A 49 -1.12 -11.09 -5.17
CA GLY A 49 -1.79 -10.47 -6.33
C GLY A 49 -1.04 -9.22 -6.76
N ASP A 50 -1.78 -8.20 -7.17
CA ASP A 50 -1.45 -6.78 -7.42
C ASP A 50 -1.24 -5.95 -6.13
N ALA A 51 -1.33 -6.57 -4.95
CA ALA A 51 -1.23 -5.89 -3.66
C ALA A 51 0.14 -6.06 -2.97
N LEU A 52 0.56 -4.98 -2.32
CA LEU A 52 1.72 -4.94 -1.42
C LEU A 52 1.26 -5.03 0.03
N TYR A 53 1.91 -5.88 0.82
CA TYR A 53 1.62 -6.04 2.25
C TYR A 53 2.83 -5.65 3.11
N TYR A 54 2.60 -4.75 4.07
CA TYR A 54 3.61 -4.19 4.96
C TYR A 54 3.17 -4.29 6.43
N VAL A 55 4.13 -4.53 7.32
CA VAL A 55 3.92 -4.54 8.77
C VAL A 55 4.84 -3.51 9.43
N PHE A 56 4.26 -2.70 10.30
CA PHE A 56 4.93 -1.64 11.06
C PHE A 56 4.82 -1.91 12.56
N SER A 57 5.80 -1.42 13.32
CA SER A 57 5.82 -1.55 14.78
C SER A 57 4.93 -0.53 15.48
N ASN A 58 4.55 0.56 14.81
CA ASN A 58 3.71 1.64 15.36
C ASN A 58 2.81 2.26 14.27
N VAL A 59 1.75 2.94 14.70
CA VAL A 59 0.74 3.51 13.80
C VAL A 59 1.19 4.80 13.12
N ARG A 60 2.08 5.57 13.76
CA ARG A 60 2.63 6.80 13.18
C ARG A 60 3.38 6.52 11.89
N ASP A 61 4.34 5.59 11.92
CA ASP A 61 5.17 5.24 10.77
C ASP A 61 4.33 4.61 9.65
N ALA A 62 3.35 3.77 10.00
CA ALA A 62 2.43 3.18 9.03
C ALA A 62 1.60 4.25 8.30
N GLY A 63 1.08 5.24 9.03
CA GLY A 63 0.29 6.33 8.45
C GLY A 63 1.12 7.24 7.56
N LEU A 64 2.32 7.62 8.00
CA LEU A 64 3.24 8.45 7.20
C LEU A 64 3.69 7.74 5.93
N PHE A 65 4.13 6.49 6.03
CA PHE A 65 4.52 5.69 4.87
C PHE A 65 3.38 5.56 3.85
N ALA A 66 2.16 5.27 4.33
CA ALA A 66 0.99 5.17 3.46
C ALA A 66 0.70 6.47 2.71
N LEU A 67 0.80 7.62 3.39
CA LEU A 67 0.61 8.93 2.78
C LEU A 67 1.72 9.25 1.76
N GLU A 68 2.98 9.00 2.11
CA GLU A 68 4.15 9.25 1.23
C GLU A 68 4.09 8.41 -0.05
N VAL A 69 3.80 7.11 0.07
CA VAL A 69 3.68 6.22 -1.11
C VAL A 69 2.48 6.60 -1.97
N CYS A 70 1.37 7.01 -1.35
CA CYS A 70 0.19 7.46 -2.08
C CYS A 70 0.42 8.79 -2.80
N ASP A 71 1.14 9.75 -2.18
CA ASP A 71 1.54 11.03 -2.81
C ASP A 71 2.52 10.80 -3.96
N LEU A 72 3.50 9.93 -3.77
CA LEU A 72 4.45 9.59 -4.82
C LEU A 72 3.73 9.00 -6.03
N VAL A 73 2.89 7.98 -5.84
CA VAL A 73 2.17 7.38 -6.96
C VAL A 73 1.26 8.37 -7.68
N GLN A 74 0.65 9.30 -6.94
CA GLN A 74 -0.20 10.34 -7.54
C GLN A 74 0.59 11.43 -8.28
N SER A 75 1.85 11.65 -7.90
CA SER A 75 2.72 12.67 -8.51
C SER A 75 3.62 12.11 -9.63
N THR A 76 3.73 10.79 -9.76
CA THR A 76 4.46 10.14 -10.85
C THR A 76 3.75 10.31 -12.19
N ASP A 77 4.52 10.70 -13.20
CA ASP A 77 4.08 10.73 -14.59
C ASP A 77 4.16 9.32 -15.19
N TRP A 78 3.08 8.57 -15.06
CA TRP A 78 2.99 7.18 -15.49
C TRP A 78 3.11 7.00 -17.01
N GLU A 79 2.68 7.99 -17.79
CA GLU A 79 2.77 7.92 -19.25
C GLU A 79 4.22 7.92 -19.73
N LYS A 80 5.11 8.65 -19.04
CA LYS A 80 6.56 8.65 -19.34
C LYS A 80 7.22 7.29 -19.20
N VAL A 81 6.66 6.42 -18.37
CA VAL A 81 7.16 5.05 -18.14
C VAL A 81 6.28 3.99 -18.81
N GLY A 82 5.39 4.40 -19.73
CA GLY A 82 4.56 3.49 -20.52
C GLY A 82 3.38 2.86 -19.77
N LEU A 83 2.98 3.46 -18.64
CA LEU A 83 1.85 3.02 -17.82
C LEU A 83 0.63 3.95 -17.98
N PRO A 84 -0.60 3.48 -17.69
CA PRO A 84 -1.79 4.32 -17.80
C PRO A 84 -1.73 5.55 -16.88
N ALA A 85 -2.06 6.74 -17.40
CA ALA A 85 -2.12 7.98 -16.62
C ALA A 85 -3.02 7.89 -15.37
N SER A 86 -4.03 7.00 -15.41
CA SER A 86 -4.95 6.76 -14.32
C SER A 86 -4.44 5.78 -13.25
N LEU A 87 -3.21 5.26 -13.37
CA LEU A 87 -2.64 4.33 -12.40
C LEU A 87 -2.62 4.98 -11.01
N ASN A 88 -3.17 4.29 -10.03
CA ASN A 88 -3.26 4.77 -8.66
C ASN A 88 -3.33 3.61 -7.66
N LEU A 89 -2.91 3.87 -6.43
CA LEU A 89 -3.00 2.91 -5.33
C LEU A 89 -4.26 3.11 -4.50
N ARG A 90 -4.82 2.00 -4.01
CA ARG A 90 -5.75 1.99 -2.89
C ARG A 90 -4.97 1.51 -1.67
N VAL A 91 -4.98 2.31 -0.60
CA VAL A 91 -4.20 1.98 0.60
C VAL A 91 -5.13 1.80 1.78
N ALA A 92 -4.92 0.73 2.54
CA ALA A 92 -5.70 0.43 3.72
C ALA A 92 -4.81 0.17 4.94
N LEU A 93 -5.17 0.76 6.07
CA LEU A 93 -4.45 0.65 7.34
C LEU A 93 -5.33 -0.01 8.41
N HIS A 94 -4.74 -0.91 9.18
CA HIS A 94 -5.37 -1.57 10.31
C HIS A 94 -4.34 -1.79 11.42
N THR A 95 -4.80 -1.74 12.67
CA THR A 95 -4.00 -2.10 13.85
C THR A 95 -4.70 -3.19 14.62
N GLY A 96 -3.95 -4.23 14.97
CA GLY A 96 -4.46 -5.35 15.75
C GLY A 96 -3.35 -6.32 16.12
N VAL A 97 -3.66 -7.27 16.99
CA VAL A 97 -2.71 -8.30 17.41
C VAL A 97 -2.49 -9.29 16.28
N VAL A 98 -1.23 -9.59 16.00
CA VAL A 98 -0.81 -10.54 14.96
C VAL A 98 0.17 -11.55 15.54
N TYR A 99 0.16 -12.76 14.98
CA TYR A 99 1.14 -13.79 15.31
C TYR A 99 2.38 -13.59 14.45
N LYS A 100 3.51 -13.31 15.09
CA LYS A 100 4.84 -13.30 14.47
C LYS A 100 5.45 -14.69 14.56
N TYR A 101 5.86 -15.25 13.43
CA TYR A 101 6.53 -16.56 13.40
C TYR A 101 7.52 -16.63 12.24
N THR A 102 8.48 -17.54 12.31
CA THR A 102 9.36 -17.85 11.17
C THR A 102 8.64 -18.81 10.25
N ASN A 103 8.45 -18.44 8.99
CA ASN A 103 7.87 -19.30 7.97
C ASN A 103 8.78 -20.54 7.81
N PRO A 104 8.30 -21.76 8.10
CA PRO A 104 9.14 -22.95 8.05
C PRO A 104 9.56 -23.33 6.62
N ILE A 105 8.91 -22.76 5.60
CA ILE A 105 9.19 -23.01 4.18
C ILE A 105 10.23 -22.02 3.65
N THR A 106 10.03 -20.71 3.88
CA THR A 106 10.92 -19.67 3.31
C THR A 106 12.06 -19.27 4.25
N GLY A 107 11.94 -19.56 5.55
CA GLY A 107 12.89 -19.11 6.57
C GLY A 107 12.71 -17.66 7.02
N ASP A 108 11.82 -16.90 6.37
CA ASP A 108 11.58 -15.49 6.69
C ASP A 108 10.66 -15.32 7.90
N THR A 109 10.84 -14.23 8.63
CA THR A 109 9.86 -13.79 9.63
C THR A 109 8.59 -13.35 8.92
N THR A 110 7.45 -13.89 9.32
CA THR A 110 6.13 -13.53 8.79
C THR A 110 5.10 -13.23 9.87
N TYR A 111 4.00 -12.60 9.45
CA TYR A 111 2.90 -12.18 10.31
C TYR A 111 1.58 -12.75 9.79
N SER A 112 0.80 -13.37 10.67
CA SER A 112 -0.52 -13.93 10.33
C SER A 112 -1.55 -13.70 11.44
N GLY A 113 -2.82 -13.92 11.13
CA GLY A 113 -3.94 -13.78 12.06
C GLY A 113 -5.12 -13.05 11.46
N THR A 114 -6.25 -13.05 12.16
CA THR A 114 -7.52 -12.46 11.70
C THR A 114 -7.38 -10.97 11.37
N HIS A 115 -6.57 -10.23 12.13
CA HIS A 115 -6.33 -8.80 11.95
C HIS A 115 -5.64 -8.45 10.62
N VAL A 116 -4.81 -9.35 10.07
CA VAL A 116 -4.16 -9.16 8.76
C VAL A 116 -5.22 -9.01 7.65
N ASN A 117 -6.33 -9.74 7.77
CA ASN A 117 -7.38 -9.71 6.76
C ASN A 117 -8.17 -8.40 6.74
N TYR A 118 -8.22 -7.63 7.83
CA TYR A 118 -9.04 -6.41 7.89
C TYR A 118 -8.57 -5.35 6.89
N ALA A 119 -7.25 -5.11 6.79
CA ALA A 119 -6.70 -4.19 5.79
C ALA A 119 -7.06 -4.64 4.36
N ALA A 120 -6.94 -5.94 4.07
CA ALA A 120 -7.33 -6.52 2.78
C ALA A 120 -8.85 -6.51 2.49
N ARG A 121 -9.69 -6.18 3.48
CA ARG A 121 -11.14 -5.97 3.30
C ARG A 121 -11.52 -4.50 3.15
N ILE A 122 -10.68 -3.60 3.65
CA ILE A 122 -10.83 -2.15 3.49
C ILE A 122 -10.27 -1.70 2.15
N GLU A 123 -9.14 -2.25 1.70
CA GLU A 123 -8.49 -1.85 0.43
C GLU A 123 -9.46 -1.81 -0.77
N PRO A 124 -10.32 -2.82 -1.01
CA PRO A 124 -11.19 -2.79 -2.18
C PRO A 124 -12.27 -1.69 -2.16
N ILE A 125 -12.62 -1.18 -0.96
CA ILE A 125 -13.60 -0.10 -0.81
C ILE A 125 -12.95 1.28 -0.73
N THR A 126 -11.63 1.34 -0.52
CA THR A 126 -10.88 2.59 -0.53
C THR A 126 -10.86 3.17 -1.94
N PRO A 127 -11.23 4.44 -2.18
CA PRO A 127 -11.10 5.06 -3.50
C PRO A 127 -9.63 5.08 -3.98
N PRO A 128 -9.35 5.01 -5.30
CA PRO A 128 -7.99 5.16 -5.81
C PRO A 128 -7.36 6.49 -5.38
N GLY A 129 -6.07 6.49 -5.07
CA GLY A 129 -5.33 7.67 -4.60
C GLY A 129 -5.67 8.09 -3.17
N LYS A 130 -6.31 7.22 -2.37
CA LYS A 130 -6.71 7.49 -0.98
C LYS A 130 -6.18 6.43 -0.03
N VAL A 131 -6.05 6.84 1.24
CA VAL A 131 -5.65 5.99 2.36
C VAL A 131 -6.80 5.89 3.34
N TYR A 132 -7.43 4.72 3.47
CA TYR A 132 -8.45 4.49 4.48
C TYR A 132 -7.90 3.66 5.64
N SER A 133 -8.50 3.82 6.82
CA SER A 133 -8.15 3.03 8.00
C SER A 133 -9.38 2.46 8.71
N SER A 134 -9.14 1.41 9.50
CA SER A 134 -10.13 0.90 10.45
C SER A 134 -10.28 1.83 11.66
N GLN A 135 -11.32 1.59 12.47
CA GLN A 135 -11.53 2.29 13.73
C GLN A 135 -10.39 2.06 14.72
N GLU A 136 -9.86 0.83 14.79
CA GLU A 136 -8.76 0.46 15.70
C GLU A 136 -7.50 1.28 15.39
N PHE A 137 -7.17 1.43 14.10
CA PHE A 137 -6.05 2.28 13.69
C PHE A 137 -6.28 3.74 14.10
N ALA A 138 -7.47 4.30 13.80
CA ALA A 138 -7.81 5.67 14.16
C ALA A 138 -7.79 5.91 15.69
N ALA A 139 -8.26 4.94 16.47
CA ALA A 139 -8.22 5.00 17.93
C ALA A 139 -6.78 4.97 18.47
N MET A 140 -5.91 4.13 17.90
CA MET A 140 -4.49 4.08 18.28
C MET A 140 -3.76 5.37 17.92
N VAL A 141 -4.01 5.94 16.74
CA VAL A 141 -3.45 7.25 16.33
C VAL A 141 -3.83 8.36 17.32
N ALA A 142 -5.10 8.39 17.72
CA ALA A 142 -5.58 9.36 18.71
C ALA A 142 -4.96 9.11 20.10
N SER A 143 -4.85 7.85 20.51
CA SER A 143 -4.29 7.45 21.82
C SER A 143 -2.78 7.73 21.92
N GLU A 144 -2.03 7.51 20.85
CA GLU A 144 -0.58 7.79 20.78
C GLU A 144 -0.29 9.28 20.55
N GLY A 145 -1.33 10.10 20.34
CA GLY A 145 -1.19 11.55 20.19
C GLY A 145 -0.50 11.97 18.90
N VAL A 146 -0.55 11.15 17.85
CA VAL A 146 0.02 11.44 16.52
C VAL A 146 -0.55 12.76 15.97
N LYS A 147 0.30 13.61 15.39
CA LYS A 147 -0.07 14.98 14.96
C LYS A 147 0.13 15.25 13.48
N GLU A 148 0.87 14.39 12.80
CA GLU A 148 1.28 14.57 11.41
C GLU A 148 0.16 14.28 10.40
N PHE A 149 -0.86 13.54 10.83
CA PHE A 149 -2.04 13.23 10.04
C PHE A 149 -3.28 13.10 10.94
N THR A 150 -4.45 13.22 10.33
CA THR A 150 -5.76 12.99 10.96
C THR A 150 -6.42 11.75 10.38
N CYS A 151 -7.36 11.18 11.14
CA CYS A 151 -8.23 10.10 10.70
C CYS A 151 -9.67 10.61 10.72
N ASP A 152 -10.16 11.07 9.58
CA ASP A 152 -11.48 11.69 9.46
C ASP A 152 -12.55 10.62 9.23
N TYR A 153 -13.63 10.64 10.01
CA TYR A 153 -14.67 9.61 9.90
C TYR A 153 -15.44 9.71 8.58
N VAL A 154 -15.45 8.63 7.79
CA VAL A 154 -16.12 8.56 6.48
C VAL A 154 -17.53 7.97 6.59
N GLY A 155 -17.79 7.22 7.66
CA GLY A 155 -19.05 6.52 7.85
C GLY A 155 -18.85 5.02 8.13
N LYS A 156 -19.98 4.32 8.16
CA LYS A 156 -20.01 2.85 8.23
C LYS A 156 -20.06 2.30 6.81
N THR A 157 -19.01 1.61 6.39
CA THR A 157 -18.89 1.10 5.02
C THR A 157 -19.00 -0.43 5.03
N PRO A 158 -19.80 -1.04 4.15
CA PRO A 158 -19.80 -2.49 3.99
C PRO A 158 -18.44 -2.93 3.46
N LEU A 159 -17.73 -3.77 4.20
CA LEU A 159 -16.46 -4.33 3.80
C LEU A 159 -16.64 -5.41 2.74
N ALA A 160 -15.60 -5.60 1.93
CA ALA A 160 -15.64 -6.54 0.81
C ALA A 160 -16.00 -7.98 1.25
N LYS A 161 -16.59 -8.74 0.31
CA LYS A 161 -17.02 -10.14 0.51
C LYS A 161 -18.03 -10.36 1.64
N GLY A 162 -18.84 -9.35 1.95
CA GLY A 162 -19.91 -9.48 2.96
C GLY A 162 -19.39 -9.60 4.39
N TYR A 163 -18.17 -9.12 4.66
CA TYR A 163 -17.50 -9.28 5.97
C TYR A 163 -18.18 -8.49 7.11
N GLY A 164 -19.08 -7.56 6.77
CA GLY A 164 -19.84 -6.75 7.71
C GLY A 164 -19.73 -5.27 7.36
N THR A 165 -20.35 -4.41 8.17
CA THR A 165 -20.28 -2.95 8.01
C THR A 165 -19.53 -2.35 9.17
N PHE A 166 -18.43 -1.65 8.90
CA PHE A 166 -17.52 -1.17 9.94
C PHE A 166 -17.25 0.34 9.78
N PRO A 167 -17.05 1.07 10.90
CA PRO A 167 -16.57 2.45 10.85
C PRO A 167 -15.25 2.54 10.09
N THR A 168 -15.22 3.41 9.08
CA THR A 168 -14.06 3.62 8.21
C THR A 168 -13.64 5.08 8.29
N TYR A 169 -12.33 5.32 8.24
CA TYR A 169 -11.73 6.64 8.39
C TYR A 169 -10.82 6.95 7.21
N HIS A 170 -10.77 8.19 6.77
CA HIS A 170 -9.85 8.69 5.75
C HIS A 170 -8.65 9.30 6.43
N VAL A 171 -7.47 8.77 6.13
CA VAL A 171 -6.20 9.26 6.67
C VAL A 171 -5.72 10.41 5.79
N ARG A 172 -5.48 11.58 6.37
CA ARG A 172 -5.07 12.80 5.65
C ARG A 172 -3.93 13.50 6.38
N PRO A 173 -2.96 14.10 5.67
CA PRO A 173 -1.96 14.96 6.30
C PRO A 173 -2.65 16.08 7.11
N SER A 174 -2.13 16.40 8.29
CA SER A 174 -2.72 17.44 9.15
C SER A 174 -2.44 18.86 8.63
N TRP A 175 -1.43 19.03 7.79
CA TRP A 175 -1.12 20.26 7.06
C TRP A 175 -1.85 20.19 5.70
N GLY A 176 -3.06 20.77 5.66
CA GLY A 176 -4.06 20.44 4.63
C GLY A 176 -3.73 20.83 3.18
N GLU A 177 -4.50 20.21 2.26
CA GLU A 177 -4.96 20.78 0.99
C GLU A 177 -5.23 22.29 1.17
N GLY A 178 -4.30 23.15 0.72
CA GLY A 178 -4.44 24.59 0.95
C GLY A 178 -3.18 25.45 0.86
N MET A 179 -1.99 24.89 0.64
CA MET A 179 -0.83 25.68 0.21
C MET A 179 -0.02 24.89 -0.79
N GLY A 180 0.11 25.42 -2.02
CA GLY A 180 1.07 24.94 -2.99
C GLY A 180 2.46 25.02 -2.38
N VAL A 181 2.99 23.87 -1.95
CA VAL A 181 4.40 23.78 -1.59
C VAL A 181 5.15 23.69 -2.91
N ASP A 182 5.68 24.82 -3.30
CA ASP A 182 6.71 24.98 -4.33
C ASP A 182 7.93 24.13 -3.90
N ARG A 183 7.88 22.81 -4.16
CA ARG A 183 9.00 21.88 -3.99
C ARG A 183 9.98 22.13 -5.14
N LYS A 184 10.69 23.26 -5.07
CA LYS A 184 11.85 23.50 -5.92
C LYS A 184 12.86 22.40 -5.64
N HIS A 185 13.04 21.53 -6.63
CA HIS A 185 14.21 20.68 -6.75
C HIS A 185 15.43 21.60 -6.79
N SER A 186 16.15 21.70 -5.67
CA SER A 186 17.51 22.22 -5.66
C SER A 186 18.41 21.16 -6.26
N SER A 187 18.58 21.22 -7.58
CA SER A 187 19.73 20.63 -8.25
C SER A 187 21.01 21.27 -7.71
N SER A 188 21.83 20.49 -7.01
CA SER A 188 23.24 20.71 -6.61
C SER A 188 23.61 19.48 -5.78
N ILE A 189 24.55 18.59 -6.11
CA ILE A 189 25.79 18.61 -6.90
C ILE A 189 25.96 17.21 -7.52
#